data_AF-A0A6L9YT82-F1
#
_entry.id   AF-A0A6L9YT82-F1
#
_cell.length_a   1.000
_cell.length_b   1.000
_cell.length_c   1.000
_cell.angle_alpha   90.00
_cell.angle_beta   90.00
_cell.angle_gamma   90.00
#
_symmetry.space_group_name_H-M   'P 1'
#
loop_
_entity.id
_entity.type
_entity.pdbx_description
1 polymer ?
#
loop_
_entity_poly.entity_id
_entity_poly.type
_entity_poly.pdbx_seq_one_letter_code
_entity_poly.pdbx_strand_id
1 'polypeptide(L)' 'MDNAHALVVGIANYEKINKLPDTVLNDAQTIYDLLIDSHHCGYSQDNVTGYSGEKLCLR' A
#
# COMPACT_ATOMS: atom_id res chain seq x y z
N MET A 1 -12.52 -14.73 4.02
CA MET A 1 -11.22 -14.75 4.74
C MET A 1 -11.36 -13.77 5.87
N ASP A 2 -12.01 -14.20 6.95
CA ASP A 2 -12.69 -13.22 7.82
C ASP A 2 -11.75 -12.60 8.85
N ASN A 3 -10.56 -13.19 9.04
CA ASN A 3 -9.52 -12.74 9.98
C ASN A 3 -8.18 -12.39 9.29
N ALA A 4 -8.18 -12.19 7.97
CA ALA A 4 -6.96 -11.86 7.22
C ALA A 4 -6.87 -10.34 7.03
N HIS A 5 -5.72 -9.77 7.41
CA HIS A 5 -5.44 -8.33 7.32
C HIS A 5 -4.13 -8.09 6.58
N ALA A 6 -4.02 -6.93 5.92
CA ALA A 6 -2.80 -6.52 5.25
C ALA A 6 -2.56 -5.01 5.39
N LEU A 7 -1.28 -4.63 5.42
CA LEU A 7 -0.83 -3.24 5.43
C LEU A 7 0.17 -3.07 4.29
N VAL A 8 -0.13 -2.16 3.37
CA VAL A 8 0.72 -1.84 2.21
C VAL A 8 1.24 -0.41 2.34
N VAL A 9 2.56 -0.25 2.21
CA VAL A 9 3.26 1.02 2.47
C VAL A 9 4.22 1.33 1.33
N GLY A 10 3.94 2.39 0.57
CA GLY A 10 4.81 2.97 -0.44
C GLY A 10 5.43 4.30 0.03
N ILE A 11 6.76 4.38 0.09
CA ILE A 11 7.49 5.59 0.48
C ILE A 11 8.50 5.91 -0.62
N ALA A 12 8.27 7.02 -1.33
CA ALA A 12 9.13 7.43 -2.46
C ALA A 12 9.47 8.92 -2.44
N ASN A 13 8.58 9.75 -1.87
CA ASN A 13 8.68 11.20 -1.90
C ASN A 13 9.43 11.75 -0.67
N TYR A 14 10.70 11.36 -0.52
CA TYR A 14 11.53 11.90 0.55
C TYR A 14 11.82 13.40 0.34
N GLU A 15 11.69 14.21 1.39
CA GLU A 15 11.97 15.66 1.33
C GLU A 15 13.47 16.00 1.30
N LYS A 16 14.29 15.22 2.02
CA LYS A 16 15.70 15.57 2.33
C LYS A 16 16.74 14.78 1.54
N ILE A 17 16.31 13.75 0.81
CA ILE A 17 17.17 12.89 0.01
C ILE A 17 16.54 12.69 -1.37
N ASN A 18 17.29 12.06 -2.28
CA ASN A 18 16.77 11.74 -3.60
C ASN A 18 15.48 10.92 -3.48
N LYS A 19 14.46 11.40 -4.17
CA LYS A 19 13.19 10.69 -4.29
C LYS A 19 13.42 9.37 -5.01
N LEU A 20 12.68 8.34 -4.60
CA LEU A 20 12.60 7.12 -5.38
C LEU A 20 11.66 7.34 -6.55
N PRO A 21 11.80 6.56 -7.63
CA PRO A 21 10.88 6.64 -8.76
C PRO A 21 9.42 6.39 -8.33
N ASP A 22 8.48 7.01 -9.04
CA ASP A 22 7.03 6.85 -8.80
C ASP A 22 6.57 5.39 -8.90
N THR A 23 7.34 4.51 -9.54
CA THR A 23 7.09 3.07 -9.57
C THR A 23 6.93 2.49 -8.17
N VAL A 24 7.63 3.01 -7.17
CA VAL A 24 7.47 2.53 -5.78
C VAL A 24 6.06 2.81 -5.22
N LEU A 25 5.46 3.96 -5.56
CA LEU A 25 4.09 4.27 -5.16
C LEU A 25 3.07 3.48 -5.99
N ASN A 26 3.35 3.31 -7.29
CA ASN A 26 2.51 2.53 -8.20
C ASN A 26 2.49 1.04 -7.81
N ASP A 27 3.61 0.48 -7.38
CA ASP A 27 3.72 -0.90 -6.92
C ASP A 27 2.91 -1.10 -5.62
N ALA A 28 3.00 -0.14 -4.68
CA ALA A 28 2.20 -0.18 -3.46
C ALA A 28 0.69 -0.14 -3.77
N GLN A 29 0.26 0.72 -4.70
CA GLN A 29 -1.14 0.75 -5.13
C GLN A 29 -1.54 -0.56 -5.83
N THR A 30 -0.70 -1.09 -6.72
CA THR A 30 -0.98 -2.33 -7.45
C THR A 30 -1.14 -3.52 -6.51
N ILE A 31 -0.32 -3.60 -5.46
CA ILE A 31 -0.44 -4.64 -4.44
C ILE A 31 -1.72 -4.46 -3.61
N TYR A 32 -2.07 -3.23 -3.23
CA TYR A 32 -3.34 -2.95 -2.55
C TYR A 32 -4.53 -3.44 -3.40
N ASP A 33 -4.56 -3.08 -4.67
CA ASP A 33 -5.63 -3.45 -5.60
C ASP A 33 -5.71 -4.97 -5.78
N LEU A 34 -4.56 -5.65 -5.90
CA LEU A 34 -4.49 -7.11 -6.00
C LEU A 34 -5.02 -7.81 -4.73
N LEU A 35 -4.76 -7.24 -3.55
CA LEU A 35 -5.20 -7.82 -2.28
C LEU A 35 -6.71 -7.80 -2.14
N ILE A 36 -7.37 -6.71 -2.55
CA ILE A 36 -8.83 -6.55 -2.44
C ILE A 36 -9.60 -7.17 -3.62
N ASP A 37 -8.93 -7.54 -4.71
CA ASP A 37 -9.57 -8.20 -5.85
C ASP A 37 -10.10 -9.59 -5.46
N SER A 38 -11.41 -9.76 -5.59
CA SER A 38 -12.13 -10.99 -5.28
C SER A 38 -11.77 -12.19 -6.18
N HIS A 39 -11.18 -11.97 -7.35
CA HIS A 39 -10.71 -13.02 -8.25
C HIS A 39 -9.29 -13.48 -7.94
N HIS A 40 -8.57 -12.73 -7.10
CA HIS A 40 -7.19 -13.02 -6.70
C HIS A 40 -7.13 -13.35 -5.20
N CYS A 41 -6.82 -12.35 -4.37
CA CYS A 41 -6.56 -12.54 -2.94
C CYS A 41 -7.82 -12.41 -2.08
N GLY A 42 -8.83 -11.67 -2.54
CA GLY A 42 -10.15 -11.61 -1.91
C GLY A 42 -10.17 -11.15 -0.46
N TYR A 43 -9.23 -10.29 -0.05
CA TYR A 43 -9.32 -9.62 1.24
C TYR A 43 -10.54 -8.70 1.24
N SER A 44 -11.23 -8.61 2.37
CA SER A 44 -12.20 -7.52 2.56
C SER A 44 -11.47 -6.19 2.47
N GLN A 45 -12.03 -5.23 1.75
CA GLN A 45 -11.45 -3.89 1.64
C GLN A 45 -11.24 -3.25 3.02
N ASP A 46 -12.12 -3.53 3.99
CA ASP A 46 -12.02 -3.04 5.36
C ASP A 46 -10.80 -3.62 6.13
N ASN A 47 -10.21 -4.70 5.64
CA ASN A 47 -9.08 -5.38 6.26
C ASN A 47 -7.73 -5.05 5.61
N VAL A 48 -7.71 -4.22 4.56
CA VAL A 48 -6.49 -3.81 3.88
C VAL A 48 -6.32 -2.32 4.01
N THR A 49 -5.16 -1.89 4.54
CA THR A 49 -4.81 -0.48 4.64
C THR A 49 -3.65 -0.17 3.71
N GLY A 50 -3.84 0.80 2.82
CA GLY A 50 -2.80 1.30 1.91
C GLY A 50 -2.35 2.72 2.29
N TYR A 51 -1.04 2.96 2.23
CA TYR A 51 -0.46 4.29 2.39
C TYR A 51 0.58 4.54 1.32
N SER A 52 0.46 5.66 0.61
CA SER A 52 1.43 6.13 -0.38
C SER A 52 1.72 7.60 -0.14
N GLY A 53 2.98 7.96 0.14
CA GLY A 53 3.33 9.37 0.38
C GLY A 53 4.67 9.63 1.08
N GLU A 54 4.79 10.85 1.63
CA GLU A 54 6.03 11.42 2.17
C GLU A 54 6.36 10.96 3.61
N LYS A 55 5.36 10.46 4.34
CA LYS A 55 5.51 10.04 5.74
C LYS A 55 4.39 9.10 6.19
N LEU A 56 4.72 7.85 6.55
CA LEU A 56 3.92 7.13 7.53
C LEU A 56 4.29 7.66 8.92
N CYS A 57 3.51 8.58 9.45
CA CYS A 57 3.45 8.74 10.90
C CYS A 57 2.44 7.72 11.43
N LEU A 58 2.91 6.48 11.68
CA LEU A 58 2.19 5.54 12.53
C LEU A 58 2.11 6.20 13.93
N ARG A 59 0.91 6.66 14.31
CA ARG A 59 0.60 7.15 15.65
C ARG A 59 0.26 6.00 16.57
#